data_AF-A0A972HGJ6-F1
#
_entry.id   AF-A0A972HGJ6-F1
#
_cell.length_a   1.000
_cell.length_b   1.000
_cell.length_c   1.000
_cell.angle_alpha   90.00
_cell.angle_beta   90.00
_cell.angle_gamma   90.00
#
_symmetry.space_group_name_H-M   'P 1'
#
loop_
_entity.id
_entity.type
_entity.pdbx_description
1 polymer ?
#
loop_
_entity_poly.entity_id
_entity_poly.type
_entity_poly.pdbx_seq_one_letter_code
_entity_poly.pdbx_strand_id
1 'polypeptide(L)'
;MINPVEECRVGLDYLETVTALLNRIRRADPTAGLYEAAELQWWWATNPRTTDDLEQLFWFDDLGRPAAAVIATDFGDATQLDPLVLPDATAEWIEHVMQRGLDHASSSGFEAVMLEVDRADDALRAVLDRRGFAIEEDGLVESWLAADARPPVSALHDGYQLFDRRTAIDREHHMANEQRNHFNPEPRLNQTSLYRADLDLAVYDEGDNVAAYGLFWYDPATA
;
A
#
# COMPACT_ATOMS: atom_id res chain seq x y z
N MET A 1 -20.96 -19.75 14.19
CA MET A 1 -19.95 -18.81 13.66
C MET A 1 -19.73 -17.79 14.73
N ILE A 2 -18.52 -17.69 15.26
CA ILE A 2 -18.14 -16.60 16.15
C ILE A 2 -17.85 -15.40 15.23
N ASN A 3 -18.32 -14.22 15.62
CA ASN A 3 -18.18 -13.01 14.81
C ASN A 3 -16.76 -12.45 14.98
N PRO A 4 -16.09 -12.00 13.91
CA PRO A 4 -14.81 -11.32 14.01
C PRO A 4 -14.86 -10.16 15.01
N VAL A 5 -13.78 -9.96 15.77
CA VAL A 5 -13.69 -8.87 16.75
C VAL A 5 -13.18 -7.62 16.05
N GLU A 6 -13.97 -6.53 16.09
CA GLU A 6 -13.59 -5.21 15.57
C GLU A 6 -12.65 -4.51 16.57
N GLU A 7 -11.51 -4.02 16.10
CA GLU A 7 -10.55 -3.24 16.87
C GLU A 7 -9.92 -2.13 16.02
N CYS A 8 -9.39 -1.09 16.68
CA CYS A 8 -8.67 -0.01 16.01
C CYS A 8 -7.15 -0.14 16.19
N ARG A 9 -6.38 0.36 15.22
CA ARG A 9 -4.92 0.53 15.30
C ARG A 9 -4.49 1.88 14.73
N VAL A 10 -3.37 2.41 15.18
CA VAL A 10 -2.80 3.70 14.74
C VAL A 10 -1.30 3.55 14.48
N GLY A 11 -0.70 4.53 13.80
CA GLY A 11 0.74 4.61 13.55
C GLY A 11 1.35 3.30 13.05
N LEU A 12 2.49 2.92 13.62
CA LEU A 12 3.19 1.69 13.22
C LEU A 12 2.38 0.42 13.56
N ASP A 13 1.52 0.44 14.58
CA ASP A 13 0.69 -0.73 14.92
C ASP A 13 -0.33 -1.02 13.82
N TYR A 14 -0.90 0.01 13.16
CA TYR A 14 -1.76 -0.21 12.00
C TYR A 14 -0.93 -0.79 10.85
N LEU A 15 0.27 -0.24 10.60
CA LEU A 15 1.10 -0.62 9.47
C LEU A 15 1.57 -2.07 9.58
N GLU A 16 1.93 -2.51 10.78
CA GLU A 16 2.26 -3.90 11.08
C GLU A 16 1.03 -4.82 10.91
N THR A 17 -0.13 -4.40 11.41
CA THR A 17 -1.37 -5.19 11.33
C THR A 17 -1.84 -5.36 9.89
N VAL A 18 -1.83 -4.29 9.09
CA VAL A 18 -2.23 -4.35 7.68
C VAL A 18 -1.23 -5.13 6.84
N THR A 19 0.06 -5.04 7.13
CA THR A 19 1.09 -5.89 6.52
C THR A 19 0.79 -7.37 6.76
N ALA A 20 0.43 -7.75 7.99
CA ALA A 20 0.06 -9.12 8.31
C ALA A 20 -1.22 -9.59 7.58
N LEU A 21 -2.20 -8.69 7.40
CA LEU A 21 -3.42 -8.97 6.63
C LEU A 21 -3.12 -9.17 5.14
N LEU A 22 -2.37 -8.26 4.51
CA LEU A 22 -2.02 -8.35 3.10
C LEU A 22 -1.19 -9.62 2.82
N ASN A 23 -0.28 -9.98 3.73
CA ASN A 23 0.46 -11.25 3.63
C ASN A 23 -0.44 -12.48 3.81
N ARG A 24 -1.55 -12.37 4.54
CA ARG A 24 -2.54 -13.44 4.63
C ARG A 24 -3.37 -13.54 3.35
N ILE A 25 -3.79 -12.40 2.78
CA ILE A 25 -4.52 -12.35 1.51
C ILE A 25 -3.67 -12.99 0.40
N ARG A 26 -2.43 -12.54 0.24
CA ARG A 26 -1.52 -13.02 -0.82
C ARG A 26 -1.16 -14.50 -0.69
N ARG A 27 -1.06 -15.03 0.53
CA ARG A 27 -0.86 -16.48 0.76
C ARG A 27 -2.11 -17.31 0.46
N ALA A 28 -3.30 -16.73 0.54
CA ALA A 28 -4.53 -17.40 0.18
C ALA A 28 -4.74 -17.42 -1.34
N ASP A 29 -4.39 -16.33 -2.02
CA ASP A 29 -4.39 -16.22 -3.47
C ASP A 29 -3.23 -15.30 -3.93
N PRO A 30 -2.26 -15.80 -4.73
CA PRO A 30 -1.09 -15.03 -5.16
C PRO A 30 -1.40 -13.78 -5.98
N THR A 31 -2.60 -13.65 -6.51
CA THR A 31 -3.01 -12.53 -7.39
C THR A 31 -4.23 -11.76 -6.87
N ALA A 32 -4.80 -12.15 -5.72
CA ALA A 32 -5.97 -11.45 -5.19
C ALA A 32 -5.61 -10.17 -4.43
N GLY A 33 -6.54 -9.21 -4.50
CA GLY A 33 -6.43 -7.91 -3.85
C GLY A 33 -5.64 -6.92 -4.70
N LEU A 34 -6.02 -5.64 -4.57
CA LEU A 34 -5.45 -4.54 -5.36
C LEU A 34 -4.08 -4.08 -4.84
N TYR A 35 -3.86 -4.23 -3.55
CA TYR A 35 -2.74 -3.62 -2.85
C TYR A 35 -1.80 -4.68 -2.29
N GLU A 36 -0.52 -4.32 -2.22
CA GLU A 36 0.52 -5.11 -1.55
C GLU A 36 0.98 -4.43 -0.26
N ALA A 37 1.53 -5.21 0.68
CA ALA A 37 2.08 -4.65 1.92
C ALA A 37 3.14 -3.58 1.66
N ALA A 38 3.95 -3.78 0.62
CA ALA A 38 4.95 -2.83 0.14
C ALA A 38 4.35 -1.47 -0.24
N GLU A 39 3.15 -1.44 -0.79
CA GLU A 39 2.52 -0.22 -1.26
C GLU A 39 2.05 0.66 -0.10
N LEU A 40 1.40 0.07 0.91
CA LEU A 40 1.01 0.81 2.12
C LEU A 40 2.24 1.27 2.92
N GLN A 41 3.31 0.48 2.95
CA GLN A 41 4.58 0.90 3.57
C GLN A 41 5.25 2.04 2.78
N TRP A 42 5.15 2.03 1.45
CA TRP A 42 5.58 3.16 0.64
C TRP A 42 4.75 4.40 0.92
N TRP A 43 3.42 4.29 0.97
CA TRP A 43 2.56 5.41 1.34
C TRP A 43 2.96 5.96 2.70
N TRP A 44 3.09 5.12 3.74
CA TRP A 44 3.60 5.56 5.04
C TRP A 44 4.91 6.33 4.91
N ALA A 45 5.85 5.84 4.10
CA ALA A 45 7.18 6.40 4.01
C ALA A 45 7.26 7.79 3.35
N THR A 46 6.36 8.11 2.41
CA THR A 46 6.51 9.34 1.61
C THR A 46 6.38 10.62 2.42
N ASN A 47 5.47 10.67 3.41
CA ASN A 47 5.26 11.83 4.27
C ASN A 47 4.43 11.49 5.52
N PRO A 48 4.57 12.19 6.66
CA PRO A 48 3.57 12.14 7.72
C PRO A 48 2.20 12.64 7.25
N ARG A 49 1.14 11.97 7.69
CA ARG A 49 -0.25 12.30 7.33
C ARG A 49 -1.13 12.41 8.57
N THR A 50 -2.26 13.09 8.40
CA THR A 50 -3.31 13.14 9.43
C THR A 50 -3.84 11.75 9.77
N THR A 51 -3.88 10.85 8.78
CA THR A 51 -4.32 9.47 8.93
C THR A 51 -3.31 8.54 9.61
N ASP A 52 -2.09 9.02 9.91
CA ASP A 52 -1.11 8.25 10.69
C ASP A 52 -1.61 8.04 12.14
N ASP A 53 -2.29 9.05 12.69
CA ASP A 53 -2.82 9.03 14.06
C ASP A 53 -4.32 8.67 14.11
N LEU A 54 -4.94 8.40 12.95
CA LEU A 54 -6.33 7.99 12.86
C LEU A 54 -6.49 6.52 13.26
N GLU A 55 -7.52 6.22 14.06
CA GLU A 55 -7.93 4.87 14.45
C GLU A 55 -8.42 4.04 13.25
N GLN A 56 -7.51 3.36 12.57
CA GLN A 56 -7.80 2.49 11.42
C GLN A 56 -8.56 1.24 11.88
N LEU A 57 -9.58 0.82 11.13
CA LEU A 57 -10.44 -0.30 11.50
C LEU A 57 -9.85 -1.65 11.07
N PHE A 58 -9.91 -2.63 11.98
CA PHE A 58 -9.53 -4.01 11.72
C PHE A 58 -10.54 -4.98 12.31
N TRP A 59 -10.68 -6.15 11.67
CA TRP A 59 -11.42 -7.28 12.21
C TRP A 59 -10.49 -8.49 12.36
N PHE A 60 -10.50 -9.10 13.53
CA PHE A 60 -9.66 -10.25 13.87
C PHE A 60 -10.49 -11.54 13.93
N ASP A 61 -9.92 -12.63 13.42
CA ASP A 61 -10.52 -13.96 13.54
C ASP A 61 -10.35 -14.55 14.94
N ASP A 62 -10.94 -15.72 15.19
CA ASP A 62 -10.90 -16.42 16.48
C ASP A 62 -9.47 -16.79 16.95
N LEU A 63 -8.48 -16.72 16.07
CA LEU A 63 -7.07 -16.95 16.38
C LEU A 63 -6.30 -15.65 16.60
N GLY A 64 -6.98 -14.51 16.64
CA GLY A 64 -6.39 -13.19 16.81
C GLY A 64 -5.61 -12.72 15.59
N ARG A 65 -5.90 -13.25 14.39
CA ARG A 65 -5.23 -12.83 13.15
C ARG A 65 -6.12 -11.86 12.39
N PRO A 66 -5.58 -10.79 11.79
CA PRO A 66 -6.39 -9.88 11.00
C PRO A 66 -7.04 -10.63 9.82
N ALA A 67 -8.31 -10.34 9.57
CA ALA A 67 -9.15 -10.98 8.56
C ALA A 67 -9.87 -9.96 7.66
N ALA A 68 -10.01 -8.72 8.12
CA ALA A 68 -10.39 -7.59 7.28
C ALA A 68 -9.84 -6.29 7.87
N ALA A 69 -9.81 -5.23 7.07
CA ALA A 69 -9.53 -3.88 7.49
C ALA A 69 -10.27 -2.87 6.61
N VAL A 70 -10.39 -1.64 7.10
CA VAL A 70 -10.61 -0.47 6.25
C VAL A 70 -9.55 0.55 6.59
N ILE A 71 -8.73 0.90 5.60
CA ILE A 71 -7.62 1.85 5.77
C ILE A 71 -7.99 3.16 5.10
N ALA A 72 -8.01 4.24 5.87
CA ALA A 72 -8.11 5.59 5.34
C ALA A 72 -6.71 6.20 5.18
N THR A 73 -6.40 6.70 3.98
CA THR A 73 -5.13 7.37 3.66
C THR A 73 -5.40 8.76 3.11
N ASP A 74 -4.95 9.80 3.82
CA ASP A 74 -5.09 11.20 3.39
C ASP A 74 -3.88 11.61 2.52
N PHE A 75 -4.13 11.82 1.22
CA PHE A 75 -3.11 12.32 0.28
C PHE A 75 -3.09 13.86 0.20
N GLY A 76 -3.94 14.55 0.96
CA GLY A 76 -4.03 15.99 1.08
C GLY A 76 -5.08 16.63 0.18
N ASP A 77 -5.20 16.18 -1.06
CA ASP A 77 -6.26 16.59 -2.00
C ASP A 77 -7.46 15.64 -2.00
N ALA A 78 -7.23 14.38 -1.64
CA ALA A 78 -8.27 13.37 -1.44
C ALA A 78 -7.92 12.38 -0.33
N THR A 79 -8.96 11.81 0.27
CA THR A 79 -8.85 10.70 1.21
C THR A 79 -9.22 9.41 0.49
N GLN A 80 -8.29 8.48 0.42
CA GLN A 80 -8.55 7.13 -0.06
C GLN A 80 -9.07 6.26 1.09
N LEU A 81 -10.04 5.37 0.82
CA LEU A 81 -10.64 4.47 1.80
C LEU A 81 -10.63 3.03 1.26
N ASP A 82 -9.67 2.22 1.72
CA ASP A 82 -9.37 0.91 1.16
C ASP A 82 -9.94 -0.22 2.03
N PRO A 83 -11.04 -0.88 1.61
CA PRO A 83 -11.49 -2.10 2.25
C PRO A 83 -10.58 -3.27 1.85
N LEU A 84 -10.02 -3.95 2.84
CA LEU A 84 -9.18 -5.12 2.66
C LEU A 84 -9.88 -6.32 3.28
N VAL A 85 -10.14 -7.36 2.48
CA VAL A 85 -10.82 -8.58 2.91
C VAL A 85 -10.12 -9.81 2.37
N LEU A 86 -10.33 -10.97 3.00
CA LEU A 86 -9.82 -12.24 2.48
C LEU A 86 -10.46 -12.60 1.12
N PRO A 87 -9.77 -13.33 0.23
CA PRO A 87 -10.28 -13.67 -1.10
C PRO A 87 -11.60 -14.47 -1.10
N ASP A 88 -11.89 -15.18 -0.01
CA ASP A 88 -13.12 -15.97 0.17
C ASP A 88 -14.24 -15.22 0.92
N ALA A 89 -14.08 -13.90 1.12
CA ALA A 89 -15.07 -13.07 1.77
C ALA A 89 -16.43 -13.10 1.05
N THR A 90 -17.50 -13.32 1.82
CA THR A 90 -18.87 -13.24 1.29
C THR A 90 -19.26 -11.79 0.97
N ALA A 91 -20.20 -11.60 0.04
CA ALA A 91 -20.72 -10.27 -0.29
C ALA A 91 -21.33 -9.55 0.94
N GLU A 92 -22.00 -10.27 1.84
CA GLU A 92 -22.54 -9.71 3.10
C GLU A 92 -21.41 -9.17 4.00
N TRP A 93 -20.28 -9.87 4.05
CA TRP A 93 -19.12 -9.43 4.81
C TRP A 93 -18.45 -8.20 4.19
N ILE A 94 -18.30 -8.18 2.86
CA ILE A 94 -17.78 -7.01 2.13
C ILE A 94 -18.66 -5.79 2.38
N GLU A 95 -19.98 -5.95 2.28
CA GLU A 95 -20.94 -4.88 2.57
C GLU A 95 -20.83 -4.38 4.00
N HIS A 96 -20.67 -5.29 4.98
CA HIS A 96 -20.48 -4.92 6.38
C HIS A 96 -19.20 -4.10 6.59
N VAL A 97 -18.06 -4.60 6.10
CA VAL A 97 -16.74 -3.95 6.23
C VAL A 97 -16.78 -2.56 5.58
N MET A 98 -17.28 -2.47 4.35
CA MET A 98 -17.40 -1.20 3.64
C MET A 98 -18.32 -0.22 4.36
N GLN A 99 -19.48 -0.69 4.87
CA GLN A 99 -20.40 0.15 5.62
C GLN A 99 -19.75 0.73 6.87
N ARG A 100 -19.07 -0.12 7.65
CA ARG A 100 -18.36 0.31 8.86
C ARG A 100 -17.25 1.31 8.54
N GLY A 101 -16.53 1.08 7.44
CA GLY A 101 -15.53 1.99 6.90
C GLY A 101 -16.08 3.38 6.58
N LEU A 102 -17.18 3.45 5.84
CA LEU A 102 -17.84 4.73 5.49
C LEU A 102 -18.33 5.48 6.72
N ASP A 103 -18.97 4.77 7.66
CA ASP A 103 -19.46 5.37 8.91
C ASP A 103 -18.30 5.94 9.75
N HIS A 104 -17.19 5.20 9.80
CA HIS A 104 -15.99 5.64 10.50
C HIS A 104 -15.35 6.85 9.82
N ALA A 105 -15.16 6.82 8.49
CA ALA A 105 -14.62 7.94 7.74
C ALA A 105 -15.45 9.22 7.95
N SER A 106 -16.78 9.11 7.89
CA SER A 106 -17.69 10.22 8.15
C SER A 106 -17.58 10.74 9.59
N SER A 107 -17.52 9.83 10.57
CA SER A 107 -17.37 10.20 11.99
C SER A 107 -16.03 10.85 12.30
N SER A 108 -15.00 10.50 11.52
CA SER A 108 -13.65 11.07 11.60
C SER A 108 -13.50 12.39 10.84
N GLY A 109 -14.58 12.88 10.22
CA GLY A 109 -14.64 14.21 9.60
C GLY A 109 -14.29 14.26 8.11
N PHE A 110 -14.15 13.11 7.44
CA PHE A 110 -13.98 13.10 5.98
C PHE A 110 -15.31 13.36 5.29
N GLU A 111 -15.37 14.41 4.47
CA GLU A 111 -16.57 14.78 3.71
C GLU A 111 -16.74 13.94 2.44
N ALA A 112 -15.62 13.49 1.86
CA ALA A 112 -15.58 12.65 0.67
C ALA A 112 -14.43 11.65 0.80
N VAL A 113 -14.63 10.48 0.20
CA VAL A 113 -13.60 9.44 0.07
C VAL A 113 -13.61 8.89 -1.35
N MET A 114 -12.47 8.39 -1.79
CA MET A 114 -12.31 7.65 -3.03
C MET A 114 -11.67 6.29 -2.77
N LEU A 115 -11.73 5.38 -3.73
CA LEU A 115 -11.10 4.07 -3.64
C LEU A 115 -10.95 3.44 -5.02
N GLU A 116 -9.90 2.64 -5.17
CA GLU A 116 -9.75 1.76 -6.31
C GLU A 116 -10.57 0.49 -6.11
N VAL A 117 -11.12 -0.04 -7.20
CA VAL A 117 -11.98 -1.24 -7.17
C VAL A 117 -11.58 -2.15 -8.33
N ASP A 118 -11.30 -3.41 -8.01
CA ASP A 118 -11.10 -4.41 -9.05
C ASP A 118 -12.37 -4.51 -9.90
N ARG A 119 -12.21 -4.44 -11.22
CA ARG A 119 -13.32 -4.57 -12.17
C ARG A 119 -14.05 -5.91 -12.01
N ALA A 120 -13.36 -6.94 -11.52
CA ALA A 120 -13.92 -8.25 -11.24
C ALA A 120 -14.66 -8.34 -9.89
N ASP A 121 -14.52 -7.37 -8.98
CA ASP A 121 -15.21 -7.37 -7.69
C ASP A 121 -16.64 -6.82 -7.81
N ASP A 122 -17.54 -7.65 -8.33
CA ASP A 122 -18.96 -7.29 -8.48
C ASP A 122 -19.64 -7.00 -7.13
N ALA A 123 -19.15 -7.59 -6.03
CA ALA A 123 -19.75 -7.42 -4.70
C ALA A 123 -19.50 -6.01 -4.17
N LEU A 124 -18.23 -5.56 -4.15
CA LEU A 124 -17.87 -4.22 -3.71
C LEU A 124 -18.47 -3.16 -4.65
N ARG A 125 -18.41 -3.38 -5.97
CA ARG A 125 -19.03 -2.47 -6.96
C ARG A 125 -20.52 -2.26 -6.71
N ALA A 126 -21.26 -3.34 -6.43
CA ALA A 126 -22.68 -3.26 -6.11
C ALA A 126 -22.96 -2.51 -4.80
N VAL A 127 -22.09 -2.63 -3.79
CA VAL A 127 -22.19 -1.87 -2.53
C VAL A 127 -21.99 -0.38 -2.80
N LEU A 128 -20.94 -0.01 -3.55
CA LEU A 128 -20.60 1.38 -3.84
C LEU A 128 -21.65 2.08 -4.72
N ASP A 129 -22.19 1.38 -5.72
CA ASP A 129 -23.29 1.89 -6.57
C ASP A 129 -24.53 2.25 -5.73
N ARG A 130 -24.94 1.37 -4.79
CA ARG A 130 -26.04 1.65 -3.85
C ARG A 130 -25.77 2.84 -2.94
N ARG A 131 -24.51 3.21 -2.74
CA ARG A 131 -24.06 4.35 -1.93
C ARG A 131 -23.82 5.62 -2.73
N GLY A 132 -24.08 5.58 -4.05
CA GLY A 132 -23.99 6.76 -4.92
C GLY A 132 -22.56 7.14 -5.29
N PHE A 133 -21.60 6.22 -5.17
CA PHE A 133 -20.26 6.44 -5.72
C PHE A 133 -20.33 6.57 -7.25
N ALA A 134 -19.62 7.55 -7.78
CA ALA A 134 -19.40 7.69 -9.21
C ALA A 134 -18.12 6.95 -9.60
N ILE A 135 -18.07 6.43 -10.82
CA ILE A 135 -16.87 5.81 -11.39
C ILE A 135 -16.09 6.90 -12.13
N GLU A 136 -14.78 6.97 -11.87
CA GLU A 136 -13.83 7.74 -12.66
C GLU A 136 -13.11 6.81 -13.66
N GLU A 137 -12.73 7.31 -14.85
CA GLU A 137 -12.18 6.47 -15.93
C GLU A 137 -10.66 6.24 -15.83
N ASP A 138 -9.99 6.94 -14.91
CA ASP A 138 -8.57 6.75 -14.62
C ASP A 138 -8.41 5.50 -13.76
N GLY A 139 -7.49 4.61 -14.15
CA GLY A 139 -7.28 3.36 -13.43
C GLY A 139 -5.90 2.78 -13.67
N LEU A 140 -5.52 1.85 -12.81
CA LEU A 140 -4.22 1.20 -12.82
C LEU A 140 -4.30 -0.18 -13.47
N VAL A 141 -3.16 -0.63 -14.03
CA VAL A 141 -3.00 -1.99 -14.54
C VAL A 141 -1.96 -2.68 -13.68
N GLU A 142 -2.41 -3.65 -12.90
CA GLU A 142 -1.51 -4.57 -12.22
C GLU A 142 -0.91 -5.54 -13.25
N SER A 143 0.38 -5.84 -13.11
CA SER A 143 1.11 -6.72 -14.03
C SER A 143 2.00 -7.69 -13.28
N TRP A 144 1.96 -8.95 -13.70
CA TRP A 144 2.70 -10.05 -13.10
C TRP A 144 3.81 -10.52 -14.05
N LEU A 145 5.01 -10.74 -13.49
CA LEU A 145 6.13 -11.33 -14.21
C LEU A 145 6.58 -12.59 -13.48
N ALA A 146 6.52 -13.74 -14.15
CA ALA A 146 7.07 -14.98 -13.62
C ALA A 146 8.59 -14.84 -13.41
N ALA A 147 9.09 -15.33 -12.28
CA ALA A 147 10.50 -15.15 -11.91
C ALA A 147 11.48 -15.77 -12.93
N ASP A 148 11.08 -16.86 -13.60
CA ASP A 148 11.85 -17.53 -14.65
C ASP A 148 11.74 -16.85 -16.03
N ALA A 149 10.74 -15.97 -16.22
CA ALA A 149 10.59 -15.11 -17.38
C ALA A 149 11.39 -13.80 -17.26
N ARG A 150 12.09 -13.58 -16.15
CA ARG A 150 12.86 -12.35 -15.91
C ARG A 150 13.93 -12.15 -17.00
N PRO A 151 13.97 -11.00 -17.68
CA PRO A 151 15.00 -10.73 -18.67
C PRO A 151 16.38 -10.61 -17.99
N PRO A 152 17.48 -10.83 -18.75
CA PRO A 152 18.82 -10.54 -18.25
C PRO A 152 18.96 -9.05 -17.93
N VAL A 153 19.80 -8.74 -16.93
CA VAL A 153 20.10 -7.35 -16.55
C VAL A 153 20.85 -6.67 -17.70
N SER A 154 20.31 -5.55 -18.17
CA SER A 154 20.95 -4.71 -19.20
C SER A 154 22.23 -4.08 -18.66
N ALA A 155 23.28 -4.05 -19.48
CA ALA A 155 24.47 -3.26 -19.17
C ALA A 155 24.13 -1.76 -19.18
N LEU A 156 24.71 -1.01 -18.26
CA LEU A 156 24.64 0.45 -18.30
C LEU A 156 25.53 0.98 -19.42
N HIS A 157 25.10 2.07 -20.06
CA HIS A 157 25.93 2.81 -20.99
C HIS A 157 27.09 3.50 -20.26
N ASP A 158 28.19 3.76 -20.98
CA ASP A 158 29.31 4.53 -20.48
C ASP A 158 28.83 5.87 -19.89
N GLY A 159 29.41 6.25 -18.75
CA GLY A 159 29.04 7.46 -18.01
C GLY A 159 27.89 7.28 -17.00
N TYR A 160 27.24 6.10 -16.95
CA TYR A 160 26.22 5.79 -15.95
C TYR A 160 26.70 4.77 -14.91
N GLN A 161 26.33 4.99 -13.65
CA GLN A 161 26.71 4.11 -12.54
C GLN A 161 25.49 3.80 -11.65
N LEU A 162 25.30 2.52 -11.33
CA LEU A 162 24.27 2.04 -10.40
C LEU A 162 24.81 2.03 -8.97
N PHE A 163 24.03 2.57 -8.05
CA PHE A 163 24.25 2.53 -6.62
C PHE A 163 23.03 1.96 -5.92
N ASP A 164 23.26 1.20 -4.85
CA ASP A 164 22.23 0.94 -3.84
C ASP A 164 22.30 2.01 -2.74
N ARG A 165 21.20 2.22 -2.02
CA ARG A 165 21.10 3.26 -1.00
C ARG A 165 22.18 3.15 0.08
N ARG A 166 22.63 1.94 0.45
CA ARG A 166 23.68 1.74 1.48
C ARG A 166 25.00 2.35 1.07
N THR A 167 25.32 2.31 -0.22
CA THR A 167 26.56 2.87 -0.79
C THR A 167 26.46 4.36 -1.09
N ALA A 168 25.25 4.92 -1.12
CA ALA A 168 24.97 6.31 -1.45
C ALA A 168 24.49 7.13 -0.25
N ILE A 169 24.72 6.67 1.00
CA ILE A 169 24.13 7.25 2.21
C ILE A 169 24.39 8.76 2.40
N ASP A 170 25.55 9.24 1.97
CA ASP A 170 25.94 10.65 2.06
C ASP A 170 25.25 11.55 1.02
N ARG A 171 24.55 10.96 0.05
CA ARG A 171 23.73 11.67 -0.94
C ARG A 171 22.31 11.83 -0.42
N GLU A 172 21.65 12.91 -0.86
CA GLU A 172 20.21 13.07 -0.70
C GLU A 172 19.47 11.85 -1.27
N HIS A 173 18.37 11.46 -0.64
CA HIS A 173 17.57 10.34 -1.11
C HIS A 173 17.03 10.63 -2.51
N HIS A 174 17.28 9.75 -3.48
CA HIS A 174 16.96 10.00 -4.90
C HIS A 174 15.44 10.09 -5.19
N MET A 175 14.60 9.61 -4.28
CA MET A 175 13.14 9.80 -4.32
C MET A 175 12.64 11.06 -3.59
N ALA A 176 13.52 11.88 -3.03
CA ALA A 176 13.15 13.17 -2.47
C ALA A 176 12.63 14.06 -3.61
N ASN A 177 11.39 14.53 -3.47
CA ASN A 177 10.69 15.31 -4.47
C ASN A 177 9.57 16.14 -3.83
N GLU A 178 9.80 17.45 -3.69
CA GLU A 178 8.83 18.39 -3.12
C GLU A 178 7.52 18.46 -3.92
N GLN A 179 7.59 18.35 -5.26
CA GLN A 179 6.39 18.39 -6.12
C GLN A 179 5.48 17.16 -5.94
N ARG A 180 6.05 16.05 -5.45
CA ARG A 180 5.33 14.84 -5.08
C ARG A 180 5.08 14.73 -3.58
N ASN A 181 5.39 15.78 -2.80
CA ASN A 181 5.26 15.79 -1.35
C ASN A 181 6.13 14.71 -0.65
N HIS A 182 7.27 14.36 -1.25
CA HIS A 182 8.24 13.39 -0.73
C HIS A 182 9.48 14.12 -0.20
N PHE A 183 9.40 14.82 0.93
CA PHE A 183 10.51 15.69 1.35
C PHE A 183 11.78 14.91 1.73
N ASN A 184 11.62 13.87 2.54
CA ASN A 184 12.71 12.97 2.90
C ASN A 184 12.10 11.62 3.31
N PRO A 185 11.97 10.65 2.40
CA PRO A 185 11.30 9.40 2.70
C PRO A 185 12.14 8.48 3.61
N GLU A 186 13.47 8.67 3.67
CA GLU A 186 14.40 7.73 4.31
C GLU A 186 14.12 7.46 5.80
N PRO A 187 13.88 8.46 6.67
CA PRO A 187 13.60 8.21 8.08
C PRO A 187 12.37 7.32 8.30
N ARG A 188 11.34 7.45 7.45
CA ARG A 188 10.11 6.68 7.57
C ARG A 188 10.21 5.33 6.84
N LEU A 189 10.93 5.25 5.72
CA LEU A 189 11.30 3.97 5.11
C LEU A 189 11.97 3.04 6.14
N ASN A 190 12.88 3.58 6.95
CA ASN A 190 13.56 2.83 8.02
C ASN A 190 12.66 2.38 9.19
N GLN A 191 11.41 2.86 9.27
CA GLN A 191 10.42 2.37 10.22
C GLN A 191 9.63 1.18 9.68
N THR A 192 9.66 0.97 8.37
CA THR A 192 8.85 -0.04 7.70
C THR A 192 9.56 -1.40 7.72
N SER A 193 8.78 -2.48 7.79
CA SER A 193 9.32 -3.83 7.99
C SER A 193 9.87 -4.48 6.71
N LEU A 194 9.47 -4.00 5.53
CA LEU A 194 9.87 -4.55 4.24
C LEU A 194 10.96 -3.75 3.53
N TYR A 195 11.28 -2.54 4.03
CA TYR A 195 12.27 -1.70 3.37
C TYR A 195 13.67 -2.31 3.47
N ARG A 196 14.36 -2.29 2.33
CA ARG A 196 15.70 -2.82 2.17
C ARG A 196 16.52 -1.85 1.34
N ALA A 197 17.47 -1.18 1.99
CA ALA A 197 18.37 -0.23 1.33
C ALA A 197 19.23 -0.86 0.21
N ASP A 198 19.36 -2.19 0.17
CA ASP A 198 20.05 -2.91 -0.91
C ASP A 198 19.18 -3.16 -2.15
N LEU A 199 17.88 -2.89 -2.05
CA LEU A 199 16.89 -2.95 -3.13
C LEU A 199 16.36 -1.56 -3.52
N ASP A 200 16.97 -0.53 -2.95
CA ASP A 200 16.67 0.87 -3.18
C ASP A 200 17.77 1.47 -4.07
N LEU A 201 17.48 1.53 -5.38
CA LEU A 201 18.49 1.63 -6.43
C LEU A 201 18.40 2.96 -7.17
N ALA A 202 19.54 3.57 -7.43
CA ALA A 202 19.64 4.78 -8.26
C ALA A 202 20.79 4.68 -9.27
N VAL A 203 20.56 5.18 -10.47
CA VAL A 203 21.55 5.35 -11.52
C VAL A 203 21.92 6.82 -11.60
N TYR A 204 23.21 7.12 -11.52
CA TYR A 204 23.75 8.47 -11.66
C TYR A 204 24.51 8.62 -12.97
N ASP A 205 24.48 9.84 -13.55
CA ASP A 205 25.31 10.23 -14.69
C ASP A 205 26.70 10.75 -14.26
N GLU A 206 27.55 11.11 -15.22
CA GLU A 206 28.91 11.64 -14.97
C GLU A 206 28.92 12.96 -14.17
N GLY A 207 27.80 13.68 -14.15
CA GLY A 207 27.61 14.91 -13.40
C GLY A 207 27.03 14.68 -11.99
N ASP A 208 26.96 13.43 -11.52
CA ASP A 208 26.33 13.03 -10.26
C ASP A 208 24.81 13.35 -10.18
N ASN A 209 24.14 13.53 -11.32
CA ASN A 209 22.68 13.70 -11.34
C ASN A 209 21.98 12.33 -11.39
N VAL A 210 20.82 12.23 -10.73
CA VAL A 210 19.99 11.01 -10.79
C VAL A 210 19.37 10.89 -12.18
N ALA A 211 19.78 9.86 -12.93
CA ALA A 211 19.28 9.56 -14.27
C ALA A 211 18.07 8.63 -14.25
N ALA A 212 18.04 7.68 -13.31
CA ALA A 212 16.93 6.76 -13.10
C ALA A 212 16.99 6.20 -11.67
N TYR A 213 15.89 5.65 -11.18
CA TYR A 213 15.86 4.97 -9.90
C TYR A 213 14.72 3.94 -9.85
N GLY A 214 14.77 3.06 -8.86
CA GLY A 214 13.72 2.11 -8.55
C GLY A 214 13.87 1.58 -7.13
N LEU A 215 12.77 1.57 -6.38
CA LEU A 215 12.67 0.90 -5.10
C LEU A 215 11.93 -0.42 -5.29
N PHE A 216 12.62 -1.51 -4.97
CA PHE A 216 12.06 -2.85 -5.06
C PHE A 216 11.81 -3.38 -3.65
N TRP A 217 10.63 -3.94 -3.43
CA TRP A 217 10.26 -4.52 -2.16
C TRP A 217 10.31 -6.04 -2.27
N TYR A 218 10.90 -6.69 -1.28
CA TYR A 218 10.93 -8.15 -1.18
C TYR A 218 10.26 -8.56 0.11
N ASP A 219 9.07 -9.16 0.01
CA ASP A 219 8.36 -9.71 1.16
C ASP A 219 8.67 -11.21 1.33
N PRO A 220 9.45 -11.61 2.34
CA PRO A 220 9.79 -13.01 2.57
C PRO A 220 8.60 -13.88 2.97
N ALA A 221 7.46 -13.31 3.37
CA ALA A 221 6.27 -14.07 3.76
C ALA A 221 5.43 -14.51 2.55
N THR A 222 5.61 -13.87 1.40
CA THR A 222 4.81 -14.08 0.18
C THR A 222 5.64 -14.38 -1.08
N ALA A 223 6.97 -14.20 -1.03
CA ALA A 223 7.91 -14.54 -2.11
C ALA A 223 8.13 -16.05 -2.34
#